data_AF-A0A528FCG2-F1
#
_entry.id   AF-A0A528FCG2-F1
#
_cell.length_a   1.000
_cell.length_b   1.000
_cell.length_c   1.000
_cell.angle_alpha   90.00
_cell.angle_beta   90.00
_cell.angle_gamma   90.00
#
_symmetry.space_group_name_H-M   'P 1'
#
loop_
_entity.id
_entity.type
_entity.pdbx_description
1 polymer ?
#
loop_
_entity_poly.entity_id
_entity_poly.type
_entity_poly.pdbx_seq_one_letter_code
_entity_poly.pdbx_strand_id
1 'polypeptide(L)' 'SVVFAAPSLFDAAALMHPLIPFEPVVKGSLAGRRILVTAGRRDPICPPNLTARLEAYLRADGADVTVEWHDG' A
#
# COMPACT_ATOMS: atom_id res chain seq x y z
N SER A 1 -6.11 8.32 1.31
CA SER A 1 -5.94 7.81 -0.06
C SER A 1 -7.31 7.47 -0.64
N VAL A 2 -7.53 7.72 -1.94
CA VAL A 2 -8.78 7.34 -2.62
C VAL A 2 -8.98 5.82 -2.61
N VAL A 3 -7.88 5.05 -2.69
CA VAL A 3 -7.92 3.58 -2.61
C VAL A 3 -8.63 3.08 -1.34
N PHE A 4 -8.54 3.80 -0.21
CA PHE A 4 -9.19 3.40 1.05
C PHE A 4 -10.62 3.93 1.16
N ALA A 5 -10.86 5.14 0.67
CA ALA A 5 -12.17 5.79 0.77
C ALA A 5 -13.19 5.27 -0.25
N ALA A 6 -12.73 4.79 -1.40
CA ALA A 6 -13.53 4.25 -2.49
C ALA A 6 -12.85 3.01 -3.11
N PRO A 7 -12.77 1.89 -2.37
CA PRO A 7 -11.95 0.73 -2.76
C PRO A 7 -12.48 -0.07 -3.97
N SER A 8 -13.66 0.26 -4.49
CA SER A 8 -14.22 -0.29 -5.72
C SER A 8 -13.99 0.58 -6.95
N LEU A 9 -13.36 1.75 -6.81
CA LEU A 9 -13.15 2.68 -7.92
C LEU A 9 -12.03 2.22 -8.86
N PHE A 10 -11.09 1.42 -8.36
CA PHE A 10 -9.94 0.93 -9.11
C PHE A 10 -9.81 -0.58 -8.99
N ASP A 11 -9.63 -1.26 -10.13
CA ASP A 11 -9.27 -2.69 -10.15
C ASP A 11 -7.78 -2.92 -9.80
N ALA A 12 -6.94 -1.90 -10.06
CA ALA A 12 -5.53 -1.92 -9.73
C ALA A 12 -5.00 -0.51 -9.39
N ALA A 13 -4.01 -0.44 -8.51
CA ALA A 13 -3.32 0.80 -8.17
C ALA A 13 -1.81 0.58 -7.99
N ALA A 14 -1.01 1.58 -8.37
CA ALA A 14 0.41 1.65 -8.05
C ALA A 14 0.64 2.77 -7.04
N LEU A 15 1.23 2.42 -5.90
CA LEU A 15 1.57 3.32 -4.81
C LEU A 15 3.10 3.47 -4.81
N MET A 16 3.59 4.57 -5.38
CA MET A 16 5.02 4.81 -5.50
C MET A 16 5.50 5.60 -4.28
N HIS A 17 6.37 5.00 -3.47
CA HIS A 17 6.89 5.58 -2.22
C HIS A 17 5.78 6.11 -1.27
N PRO A 18 4.78 5.29 -0.91
CA PRO A 18 3.68 5.77 -0.08
C PRO A 18 4.13 5.98 1.37
N LEU A 19 3.86 7.17 1.90
CA LEU A 19 3.98 7.45 3.33
C LEU A 19 2.60 7.37 4.00
N ILE A 20 2.29 6.23 4.63
CA ILE A 20 1.06 6.02 5.40
C ILE A 20 1.42 5.69 6.86
N PRO A 21 1.44 6.67 7.79
CA PRO A 21 1.93 6.48 9.15
C PRO A 21 0.88 5.92 10.13
N PHE A 22 -0.32 5.62 9.64
CA PHE A 22 -1.47 5.12 10.42
C PHE A 22 -2.02 3.84 9.80
N GLU A 23 -2.84 3.12 10.56
CA GLU A 23 -3.61 1.99 10.04
C GLU A 23 -4.75 2.52 9.14
N PRO A 24 -4.79 2.16 7.85
CA PRO A 24 -5.85 2.61 6.95
C PRO A 24 -7.23 2.11 7.37
N VAL A 25 -8.23 2.98 7.33
CA VAL A 25 -9.63 2.56 7.43
C VAL A 25 -10.19 2.41 6.01
N VAL A 26 -10.40 1.17 5.58
CA VAL A 26 -10.98 0.87 4.26
C VAL A 26 -12.50 0.90 4.35
N LYS A 27 -13.13 1.75 3.55
CA LYS A 27 -14.60 1.86 3.43
C LYS A 27 -15.16 0.79 2.49
N GLY A 28 -15.01 -0.48 2.87
CA GLY A 28 -15.44 -1.63 2.08
C GLY A 28 -14.42 -2.75 2.15
N SER A 29 -14.08 -3.34 1.01
CA SER A 29 -13.10 -4.43 0.91
C SER A 29 -12.08 -4.14 -0.20
N LEU A 30 -10.85 -4.61 -0.06
CA LEU A 30 -9.84 -4.65 -1.13
C LEU A 30 -9.71 -6.04 -1.76
N ALA A 31 -10.63 -6.98 -1.50
CA ALA A 31 -10.61 -8.33 -2.04
C ALA A 31 -10.49 -8.35 -3.58
N GLY A 32 -9.44 -8.95 -4.12
CA GLY A 32 -9.24 -9.05 -5.58
C GLY A 32 -8.75 -7.76 -6.25
N ARG A 33 -8.45 -6.70 -5.49
CA ARG A 33 -7.80 -5.49 -6.00
C ARG A 33 -6.29 -5.74 -6.06
N ARG A 34 -5.65 -5.35 -7.16
CA ARG A 34 -4.19 -5.49 -7.32
C ARG A 34 -3.47 -4.21 -6.91
N ILE A 35 -2.50 -4.31 -6.03
CA ILE A 35 -1.75 -3.14 -5.55
C ILE A 35 -0.26 -3.40 -5.72
N LEU A 36 0.41 -2.53 -6.49
CA LEU A 36 1.86 -2.43 -6.51
C LEU A 36 2.30 -1.36 -5.52
N VAL A 37 3.28 -1.67 -4.68
CA VAL A 37 3.98 -0.72 -3.83
C VAL A 37 5.45 -0.67 -4.27
N THR A 38 6.00 0.50 -4.55
CA THR A 38 7.45 0.67 -4.74
C THR A 38 8.05 1.39 -3.55
N ALA A 39 9.21 0.95 -3.06
CA ALA A 39 9.85 1.56 -1.90
C ALA A 39 11.38 1.47 -1.95
N GLY A 40 12.03 2.57 -1.54
CA GLY A 40 13.48 2.63 -1.37
C GLY A 40 13.91 2.11 0.01
N ARG A 41 14.96 1.27 0.06
CA ARG A 41 15.55 0.79 1.32
C ARG A 41 16.25 1.89 2.13
N ARG A 42 16.71 2.94 1.44
CA ARG A 42 17.41 4.10 2.02
C ARG A 42 16.60 5.40 1.88
N ASP A 43 15.28 5.31 1.70
CA ASP A 43 14.40 6.47 1.57
C ASP A 43 14.39 7.28 2.89
N PRO A 44 14.81 8.56 2.87
CA PRO A 44 14.86 9.39 4.09
C PRO A 44 13.47 9.86 4.55
N ILE A 45 12.43 9.70 3.73
CA ILE A 45 11.05 10.16 3.97
C ILE A 45 10.14 8.99 4.31
N CYS A 46 10.31 7.85 3.64
CA CYS A 46 9.47 6.65 3.81
C CYS A 46 10.26 5.50 4.46
N PRO A 47 10.34 5.44 5.80
CA PRO A 47 10.99 4.35 6.50
C PRO A 47 10.50 2.96 6.05
N PRO A 48 11.40 1.99 5.79
CA PRO A 48 11.02 0.65 5.32
C PRO A 48 10.01 -0.08 6.23
N ASN A 49 10.03 0.20 7.54
CA ASN A 49 9.07 -0.39 8.48
C ASN A 49 7.65 0.14 8.27
N LEU A 50 7.46 1.38 7.78
CA LEU A 50 6.14 1.90 7.43
C LEU A 50 5.62 1.24 6.14
N THR A 51 6.46 1.02 5.15
CA THR A 51 6.10 0.24 3.96
C THR A 51 5.69 -1.18 4.32
N ALA A 52 6.45 -1.86 5.18
CA ALA A 52 6.12 -3.22 5.62
C ALA A 52 4.79 -3.27 6.40
N ARG A 53 4.51 -2.27 7.23
CA ARG A 53 3.21 -2.13 7.92
C ARG A 53 2.07 -1.90 6.93
N LEU A 54 2.28 -1.03 5.94
CA LEU A 54 1.28 -0.77 4.90
C LEU A 54 0.98 -2.03 4.09
N GLU A 55 2.01 -2.77 3.69
CA GLU A 55 1.85 -4.07 3.02
C GLU A 55 0.98 -5.02 3.86
N ALA A 56 1.27 -5.15 5.16
CA ALA A 56 0.50 -6.01 6.06
C ALA A 56 -0.98 -5.60 6.14
N TYR A 57 -1.28 -4.30 6.27
CA TYR A 57 -2.66 -3.80 6.28
C TYR A 57 -3.39 -4.09 4.97
N LEU A 58 -2.76 -3.81 3.82
CA LEU A 58 -3.36 -4.05 2.51
C LEU A 58 -3.68 -5.54 2.29
N ARG A 59 -2.76 -6.43 2.68
CA ARG A 59 -2.98 -7.89 2.61
C ARG A 59 -4.09 -8.34 3.55
N ALA A 60 -4.16 -7.79 4.77
CA ALA A 60 -5.21 -8.10 5.73
C ALA A 60 -6.61 -7.70 5.20
N ASP A 61 -6.70 -6.61 4.43
CA ASP A 61 -7.93 -6.16 3.76
C ASP A 61 -8.25 -6.91 2.45
N GLY A 62 -7.45 -7.93 2.11
CA GLY A 62 -7.69 -8.86 1.00
C GLY A 62 -7.11 -8.41 -0.35
N ALA A 63 -6.29 -7.37 -0.39
CA ALA A 63 -5.62 -6.96 -1.63
C ALA A 63 -4.57 -7.99 -2.06
N ASP A 64 -4.39 -8.13 -3.38
CA ASP A 64 -3.24 -8.78 -3.98
C ASP A 64 -2.09 -7.78 -4.07
N VAL A 65 -1.12 -7.88 -3.16
CA VAL A 65 -0.06 -6.89 -2.97
C VAL A 65 1.27 -7.41 -3.49
N THR A 66 1.86 -6.64 -4.40
CA THR A 66 3.27 -6.77 -4.81
C THR A 66 4.06 -5.61 -4.25
N VAL A 67 5.20 -5.90 -3.62
CA VAL A 67 6.14 -4.86 -3.17
C VAL A 67 7.44 -4.99 -3.96
N GLU A 68 7.79 -3.92 -4.66
CA GLU A 68 9.08 -3.75 -5.33
C GLU A 68 9.98 -2.91 -4.42
N TRP A 69 11.19 -3.41 -4.19
CA TRP A 69 12.20 -2.75 -3.36
C TRP A 69 13.42 -2.43 -4.20
N HIS A 70 13.89 -1.18 -4.13
CA HIS A 70 15.17 -0.75 -4.67
C HIS A 70 16.06 -0.19 -3.55
N ASP A 71 17.38 -0.08 -3.79
CA ASP A 71 18.31 0.25 -2.71
C ASP A 71 18.18 1.68 -2.18
N GLY A 72 17.59 2.60 -2.92
CA GLY A 72 17.39 3.99 -2.50
C GLY A 72 16.80 4.80 -3.63
#